data_AF-A0A955MPG6-F1
#
_entry.id   AF-A0A955MPG6-F1
#
_cell.length_a   1.000
_cell.length_b   1.000
_cell.length_c   1.000
_cell.angle_alpha   90.00
_cell.angle_beta   90.00
_cell.angle_gamma   90.00
#
_symmetry.space_group_name_H-M   'P 1'
#
loop_
_entity.id
_entity.type
_entity.pdbx_description
1 polymer ?
#
loop_
_entity_poly.entity_id
_entity_poly.type
_entity_poly.pdbx_seq_one_letter_code
_entity_poly.pdbx_strand_id
1 'polypeptide(L)' 'EGREWVFAGRNENYFVRTNDWKLHGDGRLFDMATDPDEQEPLGPGDGAPEKAKEARTHLQSILESLKLSD' A
#
# COMPACT_ATOMS: atom_id res chain seq x y z
N GLU A 1 15.63 3.11 15.26
CA GLU A 1 15.08 3.55 13.98
C GLU A 1 14.05 2.53 13.52
N GLY A 2 12.79 2.93 13.39
CA GLY A 2 11.71 2.05 12.96
C GLY A 2 11.73 1.94 11.43
N ARG A 3 11.45 0.75 10.88
CA ARG A 3 11.34 0.59 9.42
C ARG A 3 10.19 1.48 8.94
N GLU A 4 10.48 2.32 7.95
CA GLU A 4 9.49 3.24 7.35
C GLU A 4 8.37 2.48 6.63
N TRP A 5 8.68 1.27 6.14
CA TRP A 5 7.74 0.38 5.48
C TRP A 5 8.06 -1.09 5.75
N VAL A 6 7.06 -1.95 5.58
CA VAL A 6 7.16 -3.40 5.67
C VAL A 6 6.56 -4.01 4.43
N PHE A 7 7.32 -4.90 3.78
CA PHE A 7 6.82 -5.80 2.75
C PHE A 7 6.59 -7.18 3.36
N ALA A 8 5.42 -7.77 3.12
CA ALA A 8 5.11 -9.12 3.56
C ALA A 8 4.12 -9.78 2.59
N GLY A 9 4.22 -11.10 2.45
CA GLY A 9 3.33 -11.84 1.57
C GLY A 9 3.92 -13.13 1.03
N ARG A 10 3.09 -13.88 0.31
CA ARG A 10 3.51 -15.07 -0.43
C ARG A 10 2.75 -15.15 -1.76
N ASN A 11 3.48 -15.43 -2.84
CA ASN A 11 2.95 -15.51 -4.20
C ASN A 11 2.17 -14.24 -4.58
N GLU A 12 0.90 -14.37 -4.94
CA GLU A 12 0.03 -13.27 -5.39
C GLU A 12 -0.53 -12.46 -4.21
N ASN A 13 -0.48 -13.00 -2.99
CA ASN A 13 -0.95 -12.34 -1.78
C ASN A 13 0.21 -11.64 -1.05
N TYR A 14 0.67 -10.52 -1.61
CA TYR A 14 1.66 -9.66 -1.00
C TYR A 14 1.16 -8.23 -0.83
N PHE A 15 1.74 -7.55 0.15
CA PHE A 15 1.47 -6.15 0.41
C PHE A 15 2.73 -5.44 0.88
N VAL A 16 2.73 -4.12 0.68
CA VAL A 16 3.61 -3.19 1.38
C VAL A 16 2.76 -2.30 2.27
N ARG A 17 3.24 -2.01 3.48
CA ARG A 17 2.56 -1.09 4.38
C ARG A 17 3.52 -0.14 5.07
N THR A 18 3.03 1.06 5.35
CA THR A 18 3.60 1.99 6.33
C THR A 18 2.77 1.91 7.62
N ASN A 19 2.89 2.92 8.48
CA ASN A 19 2.05 3.03 9.68
C ASN A 19 0.59 3.25 9.29
N ASP A 20 0.35 4.19 8.37
CA ASP A 20 -1.00 4.67 8.01
C ASP A 20 -1.55 4.07 6.71
N TRP A 21 -0.74 3.44 5.86
CA TRP A 21 -1.18 2.98 4.55
C TRP A 21 -0.77 1.55 4.26
N LYS A 22 -1.62 0.79 3.58
CA LYS A 22 -1.32 -0.57 3.12
C LYS A 22 -1.75 -0.74 1.67
N LEU A 23 -0.81 -1.12 0.81
CA LEU A 23 -1.03 -1.39 -0.60
C LEU A 23 -0.80 -2.88 -0.87
N HIS A 24 -1.82 -3.56 -1.36
CA HIS A 24 -1.72 -4.93 -1.85
C HIS A 24 -1.18 -4.97 -3.29
N GLY A 25 -0.54 -6.09 -3.64
CA GLY A 25 -0.02 -6.35 -4.99
C GLY A 25 -1.06 -6.32 -6.11
N ASP A 26 -2.33 -6.56 -5.77
CA ASP A 26 -3.50 -6.44 -6.64
C ASP A 26 -3.95 -4.97 -6.88
N GLY A 27 -3.35 -4.01 -6.16
CA GLY A 27 -3.60 -2.57 -6.35
C GLY A 27 -4.66 -1.97 -5.41
N ARG A 28 -5.19 -2.75 -4.47
CA ARG A 28 -6.05 -2.28 -3.38
C ARG A 28 -5.23 -1.53 -2.33
N LEU A 29 -5.58 -0.28 -2.07
CA LEU A 29 -4.98 0.57 -1.04
C LEU A 29 -5.97 0.71 0.12
N PHE A 30 -5.48 0.65 1.36
CA PHE A 30 -6.26 0.85 2.57
C PHE A 30 -5.59 1.92 3.44
N ASP A 31 -6.41 2.76 4.07
CA ASP A 31 -5.99 3.70 5.11
C ASP A 31 -6.03 2.94 6.45
N MET A 32 -4.87 2.52 6.94
CA MET A 32 -4.75 1.79 8.19
C MET A 32 -5.03 2.66 9.43
N ALA A 33 -5.05 3.99 9.30
CA ALA A 33 -5.37 4.89 10.40
C ALA A 33 -6.88 4.96 10.65
N THR A 34 -7.70 4.91 9.60
CA THR A 34 -9.17 4.96 9.71
C THR A 34 -9.89 3.65 9.43
N ASP A 35 -9.27 2.75 8.67
CA ASP A 35 -9.80 1.44 8.27
C ASP A 35 -8.76 0.32 8.52
N PRO A 36 -8.41 0.04 9.80
CA PRO A 36 -7.44 -0.99 10.15
C PRO A 36 -7.91 -2.42 9.82
N ASP A 37 -9.22 -2.62 9.64
CA ASP A 37 -9.85 -3.89 9.29
C ASP A 37 -9.97 -4.11 7.76
N GLU A 38 -9.43 -3.19 6.94
CA GLU A 38 -9.38 -3.30 5.47
C GLU A 38 -10.77 -3.49 4.81
N GLN A 39 -11.79 -2.79 5.31
CA GLN A 39 -13.16 -2.87 4.83
C GLN A 39 -13.41 -2.02 3.58
N GLU A 40 -12.74 -0.87 3.45
CA GLU A 40 -13.01 0.12 2.40
C GLU A 40 -11.77 0.38 1.53
N PRO A 41 -11.57 -0.39 0.43
CA PRO A 41 -10.44 -0.18 -0.46
C PRO A 41 -10.56 1.15 -1.21
N LEU A 42 -9.51 1.95 -1.14
CA LEU A 42 -9.35 3.20 -1.87
C LEU A 42 -8.85 2.90 -3.29
N GLY A 43 -9.79 3.01 -4.25
CA GLY A 43 -9.49 2.84 -5.67
C GLY A 43 -8.63 3.98 -6.24
N PRO A 44 -7.99 3.79 -7.42
CA PRO A 44 -7.18 4.82 -8.10
C PRO A 44 -7.98 6.03 -8.61
N GLY A 45 -9.31 6.06 -8.44
CA GLY A 45 -10.18 7.03 -9.08
C GLY A 45 -10.06 8.45 -8.50
N ASP A 46 -10.62 9.40 -9.23
CA ASP A 46 -10.64 10.82 -8.88
C ASP A 46 -11.21 11.14 -7.49
N GLY A 47 -12.06 10.27 -6.95
CA GLY A 47 -12.67 10.41 -5.61
C GLY A 47 -11.77 10.01 -4.43
N ALA A 48 -10.57 9.49 -4.66
CA ALA A 48 -9.65 9.17 -3.58
C ALA A 48 -9.05 10.46 -2.96
N PRO A 49 -8.89 10.52 -1.63
CA PRO A 49 -8.24 11.66 -0.99
C PRO A 49 -6.80 11.82 -1.50
N GLU A 50 -6.30 13.06 -1.57
CA GLU A 50 -4.94 13.34 -2.09
C GLU A 50 -3.87 12.50 -1.39
N LYS A 51 -3.96 12.35 -0.06
CA LYS A 51 -3.07 11.51 0.72
C LYS A 51 -3.05 10.04 0.26
N ALA A 52 -4.19 9.51 -0.18
CA ALA A 52 -4.26 8.15 -0.70
C ALA A 52 -3.57 8.05 -2.06
N LYS A 53 -3.68 9.08 -2.91
CA LYS A 53 -2.96 9.14 -4.20
C LYS A 53 -1.44 9.18 -3.96
N GLU A 54 -0.98 10.02 -3.04
CA GLU A 54 0.43 10.11 -2.66
C GLU A 54 0.95 8.79 -2.07
N ALA A 55 0.21 8.20 -1.12
CA ALA A 55 0.55 6.92 -0.52
C ALA A 55 0.61 5.80 -1.56
N ARG A 56 -0.34 5.78 -2.50
CA ARG A 56 -0.33 4.82 -3.61
C ARG A 56 0.95 4.95 -4.43
N THR A 57 1.31 6.15 -4.86
CA THR A 57 2.52 6.38 -5.66
C THR A 57 3.78 5.94 -4.90
N HIS A 58 3.88 6.31 -3.62
CA HIS A 58 5.03 5.95 -2.79
C HIS A 58 5.15 4.43 -2.60
N LEU A 59 4.06 3.77 -2.19
CA LEU A 59 4.04 2.33 -1.95
C LEU A 59 4.19 1.51 -3.25
N GLN A 60 3.65 1.99 -4.37
CA GLN A 60 3.89 1.36 -5.67
C GLN A 60 5.36 1.41 -6.05
N SER A 61 6.04 2.55 -5.87
CA SER A 61 7.47 2.66 -6.17
C SER A 61 8.31 1.67 -5.35
N ILE A 62 7.97 1.46 -4.08
CA ILE A 62 8.62 0.44 -3.23
C ILE A 62 8.36 -0.96 -3.78
N LEU A 63 7.11 -1.31 -4.11
CA LEU A 63 6.77 -2.62 -4.69
C LEU A 63 7.52 -2.89 -5.98
N GLU A 64 7.61 -1.90 -6.87
CA GLU A 64 8.33 -2.01 -8.14
C GLU A 64 9.84 -2.21 -7.91
N SER A 65 10.44 -1.49 -6.96
CA SER A 65 11.85 -1.67 -6.61
C SER A 65 12.14 -3.07 -6.03
N LEU A 66 11.19 -3.64 -5.28
CA LEU A 66 11.32 -4.99 -4.73
C LEU A 66 11.20 -6.05 -5.83
N LYS A 67 10.28 -5.88 -6.78
CA LYS A 67 10.13 -6.79 -7.94
C LYS A 67 11.34 -6.78 -8.87
N LEU A 68 12.02 -5.65 -9.02
CA LEU A 68 13.23 -5.56 -9.83
C LEU A 68 14.45 -6.25 -9.21
N SER A 69 14.37 -6.63 -7.92
CA SER A 69 15.47 -7.20 -7.14
C SER A 69 15.34 -8.71 -6.89
N ASP A 70 14.30 -9.37 -7.44
CA ASP A 70 14.10 -10.83 -7.47
C ASP A 70 14.49 -11.38 -8.86
#